data_AF-A0A956H8D8-F1
#
_entry.id   AF-A0A956H8D8-F1
#
_cell.length_a   1.000
_cell.length_b   1.000
_cell.length_c   1.000
_cell.angle_alpha   90.00
_cell.angle_beta   90.00
_cell.angle_gamma   90.00
#
_symmetry.space_group_name_H-M   'P 1'
#
loop_
_entity.id
_entity.type
_entity.pdbx_description
1 polymer ?
#
loop_
_entity_poly.entity_id
_entity_poly.type
_entity_poly.pdbx_seq_one_letter_code
_entity_poly.pdbx_strand_id
1 'polypeptide(L)'
;EPMFDTRSAIRLLAWWATGNQMPSYDLVYGHWQAELGASFSKRRWERWLHDGIVTGVPRSPSTPVFQHFDALASAIKNGLKDAPQDELFEVNFHLDPKLADGRYANNGWMQEVPHPMSKLCWDNAAYISPATAKELKAENCDLLNIQIPEVGEIQVPVWVMPGQADKTVSLNIGYGREKLGQIAEGCGVDVSKIQRGENPWFAGNAGVSKTSGQRMIYSTQDHGTLDPGLGYPERPIVRETTTTEGGWAEPDFAKQGDLMKAEDLRSLWEHNEEATLGEPKLIGKQQWGMVIDLNRCNGCNACVAACNAENNIPIVGRKEVGNGREMHWMRIDRYEEGDADNPTVHHQPMLCQHCDN
;
A
#
# COMPACT_ATOMS: atom_id res chain seq x y z
N GLU A 1 1.24 12.94 -29.50
CA GLU A 1 0.67 11.93 -30.40
C GLU A 1 0.63 10.58 -29.69
N PRO A 2 -0.39 9.75 -29.89
CA PRO A 2 -0.44 8.39 -29.34
C PRO A 2 0.66 7.49 -29.94
N MET A 3 1.22 6.57 -29.13
CA MET A 3 2.25 5.63 -29.60
C MET A 3 1.69 4.52 -30.52
N PHE A 4 0.41 4.20 -30.39
CA PHE A 4 -0.31 3.20 -31.17
C PHE A 4 -1.59 3.79 -31.76
N ASP A 5 -2.14 3.15 -32.81
CA ASP A 5 -3.43 3.54 -33.39
C ASP A 5 -4.57 3.29 -32.39
N THR A 6 -4.85 4.32 -31.59
CA THR A 6 -5.72 4.27 -30.43
C THR A 6 -6.69 5.44 -30.43
N ARG A 7 -7.82 5.26 -29.77
CA ARG A 7 -8.87 6.28 -29.64
C ARG A 7 -9.23 6.45 -28.17
N SER A 8 -9.33 7.70 -27.71
CA SER A 8 -9.78 8.00 -26.36
C SER A 8 -11.27 7.66 -26.18
N ALA A 9 -11.69 7.41 -24.95
CA ALA A 9 -13.10 7.20 -24.62
C ALA A 9 -13.99 8.36 -25.07
N ILE A 10 -13.52 9.60 -24.87
CA ILE A 10 -14.25 10.82 -25.26
C ILE A 10 -14.48 10.86 -26.77
N ARG A 11 -13.46 10.55 -27.58
CA ARG A 11 -13.57 10.50 -29.04
C ARG A 11 -14.51 9.39 -29.50
N LEU A 12 -14.48 8.23 -28.85
CA LEU A 12 -15.35 7.10 -29.18
C LEU A 12 -16.83 7.43 -28.90
N LEU A 13 -17.12 7.99 -27.72
CA LEU A 13 -18.48 8.39 -27.34
C LEU A 13 -19.03 9.49 -28.26
N ALA A 14 -18.23 10.49 -28.59
CA ALA A 14 -18.64 11.54 -29.53
C ALA A 14 -18.93 10.99 -30.93
N TRP A 15 -18.13 10.01 -31.39
CA TRP A 15 -18.38 9.36 -32.66
C TRP A 15 -19.69 8.57 -32.66
N TRP A 16 -20.01 7.82 -31.61
CA TRP A 16 -21.28 7.12 -31.49
C TRP A 16 -22.48 8.07 -31.41
N ALA A 17 -22.35 9.17 -30.66
CA ALA A 17 -23.45 10.12 -30.48
C ALA A 17 -23.74 10.95 -31.74
N THR A 18 -22.71 11.28 -32.53
CA THR A 18 -22.83 12.27 -33.63
C THR A 18 -22.60 11.69 -35.02
N GLY A 19 -22.07 10.46 -35.13
CA GLY A 19 -21.60 9.88 -36.38
C GLY A 19 -20.27 10.46 -36.88
N ASN A 20 -19.75 11.53 -36.26
CA ASN A 20 -18.57 12.26 -36.71
C ASN A 20 -17.35 11.96 -35.84
N GLN A 21 -16.19 11.74 -36.48
CA GLN A 21 -14.93 11.61 -35.78
C GLN A 21 -14.33 13.01 -35.54
N MET A 22 -14.34 13.45 -34.29
CA MET A 22 -13.75 14.72 -33.88
C MET A 22 -12.49 14.49 -33.03
N PRO A 23 -11.47 15.37 -33.12
CA PRO A 23 -10.34 15.35 -32.20
C PRO A 23 -10.77 15.55 -30.74
N SER A 24 -10.15 14.81 -29.80
CA SER A 24 -10.47 14.94 -28.37
C SER A 24 -10.25 16.37 -27.85
N TYR A 25 -9.24 17.06 -28.38
CA TYR A 25 -8.95 18.44 -28.02
C TYR A 25 -10.14 19.36 -28.33
N ASP A 26 -10.69 19.28 -29.54
CA ASP A 26 -11.81 20.13 -29.98
C ASP A 26 -13.08 19.86 -29.16
N LEU A 27 -13.31 18.59 -28.79
CA LEU A 27 -14.44 18.21 -27.93
C LEU A 27 -14.34 18.86 -26.54
N VAL A 28 -13.16 18.79 -25.91
CA VAL A 28 -12.96 19.37 -24.57
C VAL A 28 -12.94 20.91 -24.63
N TYR A 29 -12.27 21.49 -25.64
CA TYR A 29 -12.24 22.93 -25.86
C TYR A 29 -13.64 23.48 -26.11
N GLY A 30 -14.40 22.83 -26.99
CA GLY A 30 -15.77 23.18 -27.33
C GLY A 30 -16.73 23.05 -26.13
N HIS A 31 -16.56 22.03 -25.28
CA HIS A 31 -17.31 21.91 -24.03
C HIS A 31 -17.11 23.15 -23.14
N TRP A 32 -15.87 23.55 -22.88
CA TRP A 32 -15.60 24.72 -22.03
C TRP A 32 -16.01 26.04 -22.67
N GLN A 33 -15.90 26.15 -24.00
CA GLN A 33 -16.42 27.29 -24.74
C GLN A 33 -17.95 27.41 -24.61
N ALA A 34 -18.67 26.29 -24.69
CA ALA A 34 -20.11 26.25 -24.52
C ALA A 34 -20.53 26.55 -23.07
N GLU A 35 -19.84 25.96 -22.09
CA GLU A 35 -20.15 26.10 -20.66
C GLU A 35 -19.97 27.54 -20.15
N LEU A 36 -18.90 28.21 -20.60
CA LEU A 36 -18.55 29.55 -20.10
C LEU A 36 -18.97 30.70 -21.02
N GLY A 37 -19.32 30.43 -22.28
CA GLY A 37 -19.70 31.44 -23.27
C GLY A 37 -18.68 32.58 -23.35
N ALA A 38 -19.14 33.83 -23.17
CA ALA A 38 -18.29 35.03 -23.23
C ALA A 38 -17.20 35.09 -22.15
N SER A 39 -17.32 34.31 -21.06
CA SER A 39 -16.28 34.22 -20.04
C SER A 39 -15.12 33.30 -20.45
N PHE A 40 -15.29 32.51 -21.52
CA PHE A 40 -14.22 31.70 -22.08
C PHE A 40 -13.30 32.53 -22.96
N SER A 41 -12.00 32.32 -22.85
CA SER A 41 -11.01 32.93 -23.75
C SER A 41 -9.84 31.98 -23.96
N LYS A 42 -9.16 32.12 -25.10
CA LYS A 42 -7.95 31.35 -25.41
C LYS A 42 -6.88 31.51 -24.32
N ARG A 43 -6.67 32.73 -23.82
CA ARG A 43 -5.72 33.00 -22.73
C ARG A 43 -6.06 32.24 -21.45
N ARG A 44 -7.35 32.14 -21.10
CA ARG A 44 -7.80 31.37 -19.94
C ARG A 44 -7.54 29.87 -20.14
N TRP A 45 -7.89 29.34 -21.31
CA TRP A 45 -7.64 27.95 -21.67
C TRP A 45 -6.15 27.59 -21.58
N GLU A 46 -5.27 28.40 -22.18
CA GLU A 46 -3.83 28.20 -22.11
C GLU A 46 -3.29 28.29 -20.69
N ARG A 47 -3.85 29.19 -19.85
CA ARG A 47 -3.47 29.27 -18.43
C ARG A 47 -3.87 28.03 -17.66
N TRP A 48 -5.06 27.46 -17.89
CA TRP A 48 -5.46 26.20 -17.26
C TRP A 48 -4.60 25.02 -17.69
N LEU A 49 -4.22 24.96 -18.97
CA LEU A 49 -3.29 23.94 -19.46
C LEU A 49 -1.89 24.11 -18.87
N HIS A 50 -1.42 25.35 -18.70
CA HIS A 50 -0.15 25.67 -18.06
C HIS A 50 -0.14 25.33 -16.56
N ASP A 51 -1.16 25.78 -15.83
CA ASP A 51 -1.25 25.61 -14.38
C ASP A 51 -1.71 24.20 -13.98
N GLY A 52 -2.27 23.42 -14.90
CA GLY A 52 -2.80 22.07 -14.67
C GLY A 52 -4.13 22.03 -13.90
N ILE A 53 -4.69 23.20 -13.54
CA ILE A 53 -5.92 23.33 -12.76
C ILE A 53 -6.90 24.30 -13.42
N VAL A 54 -8.18 23.93 -13.41
CA VAL A 54 -9.28 24.79 -13.87
C VAL A 54 -9.74 25.66 -12.70
N THR A 55 -9.51 26.97 -12.82
CA THR A 55 -9.85 27.98 -11.80
C THR A 55 -10.81 29.03 -12.35
N GLY A 56 -11.57 29.68 -11.47
CA GLY A 56 -12.51 30.73 -11.86
C GLY A 56 -13.80 30.23 -12.52
N VAL A 57 -14.12 28.94 -12.38
CA VAL A 57 -15.43 28.37 -12.72
C VAL A 57 -16.23 28.23 -11.43
N PRO A 58 -17.31 29.01 -11.23
CA PRO A 58 -18.14 28.89 -10.04
C PRO A 58 -18.78 27.51 -10.01
N ARG A 59 -18.62 26.80 -8.89
CA ARG A 59 -19.33 25.55 -8.61
C ARG A 59 -20.42 25.87 -7.60
N SER A 60 -21.66 25.56 -7.93
CA SER A 60 -22.74 25.64 -6.95
C SER A 60 -22.42 24.68 -5.81
N PRO A 61 -22.37 25.14 -4.54
CA PRO A 61 -22.18 24.24 -3.42
C PRO A 61 -23.36 23.27 -3.37
N SER A 62 -23.08 21.97 -3.45
CA SER A 62 -24.06 20.95 -3.11
C SER A 62 -24.08 20.82 -1.60
N THR A 63 -24.96 21.55 -0.92
CA THR A 63 -25.19 21.37 0.51
C THR A 63 -26.15 20.19 0.68
N PRO A 64 -25.68 18.99 1.07
CA PRO A 64 -26.57 17.85 1.25
C PRO A 64 -27.57 18.17 2.36
N VAL A 65 -28.86 18.04 2.05
CA VAL A 65 -29.92 18.05 3.07
C VAL A 65 -30.14 16.61 3.48
N PHE A 66 -29.95 16.31 4.76
CA PHE A 66 -30.20 14.98 5.28
C PHE A 66 -31.71 14.72 5.28
N GLN A 67 -32.18 13.96 4.30
CA GLN A 67 -33.57 13.55 4.17
C GLN A 67 -33.72 12.09 4.64
N HIS A 68 -34.88 11.74 5.19
CA HIS A 68 -35.24 10.36 5.55
C HIS A 68 -34.37 9.70 6.65
N PHE A 69 -34.07 10.44 7.72
CA PHE A 69 -33.36 9.89 8.88
C PHE A 69 -34.01 8.62 9.43
N ASP A 70 -35.35 8.57 9.50
CA ASP A 70 -36.08 7.40 9.99
C ASP A 70 -35.87 6.15 9.11
N ALA A 71 -35.78 6.35 7.79
CA ALA A 71 -35.49 5.26 6.85
C ALA A 71 -34.06 4.75 7.01
N LEU A 72 -33.10 5.65 7.21
CA LEU A 72 -31.72 5.27 7.53
C LEU A 72 -31.63 4.52 8.85
N ALA A 73 -32.24 5.05 9.91
CA ALA A 73 -32.24 4.42 11.24
C ALA A 73 -32.84 3.01 11.18
N SER A 74 -33.93 2.84 10.42
CA SER A 74 -34.55 1.54 10.18
C SER A 74 -33.64 0.61 9.38
N ALA A 75 -32.97 1.11 8.34
CA ALA A 75 -32.04 0.34 7.54
C ALA A 75 -30.81 -0.12 8.35
N ILE A 76 -30.24 0.75 9.20
CA ILE A 76 -29.15 0.40 10.11
C ILE A 76 -29.61 -0.70 11.06
N LYS A 77 -30.78 -0.53 11.71
CA LYS A 77 -31.29 -1.52 12.66
C LYS A 77 -31.54 -2.88 12.01
N ASN A 78 -32.02 -2.90 10.76
CA ASN A 78 -32.26 -4.13 10.02
C ASN A 78 -30.99 -4.72 9.40
N GLY A 79 -29.96 -3.90 9.17
CA GLY A 79 -28.69 -4.29 8.58
C GLY A 79 -27.65 -4.77 9.60
N LEU A 80 -27.83 -4.46 10.88
CA LEU A 80 -27.07 -5.05 11.98
C LEU A 80 -27.36 -6.55 12.02
N LYS A 81 -26.40 -7.34 11.57
CA LYS A 81 -26.41 -8.79 11.71
C LYS A 81 -25.56 -9.17 12.91
N ASP A 82 -25.96 -10.21 13.61
CA ASP A 82 -25.13 -10.81 14.65
C ASP A 82 -23.82 -11.34 14.04
N ALA A 83 -22.79 -11.46 14.89
CA ALA A 83 -21.53 -12.09 14.51
C ALA A 83 -21.77 -13.47 13.86
N PRO A 84 -20.87 -13.94 12.98
CA PRO A 84 -20.99 -15.27 12.38
C PRO A 84 -21.23 -16.35 13.44
N GLN A 85 -22.03 -17.37 13.11
CA GLN A 85 -22.24 -18.51 14.01
C GLN A 85 -20.90 -19.17 14.39
N ASP A 86 -20.86 -19.89 15.52
CA ASP A 86 -19.70 -20.72 15.86
C ASP A 86 -19.35 -21.61 14.66
N GLU A 87 -18.06 -21.65 14.28
CA GLU A 87 -17.47 -22.27 13.08
C GLU A 87 -17.50 -21.49 11.75
N LEU A 88 -18.21 -20.36 11.65
CA LEU A 88 -18.25 -19.56 10.42
C LEU A 88 -17.35 -18.33 10.46
N PHE A 89 -16.93 -17.87 9.28
CA PHE A 89 -16.01 -16.75 9.10
C PHE A 89 -16.67 -15.57 8.41
N GLU A 90 -16.16 -14.38 8.70
CA GLU A 90 -16.38 -13.18 7.89
C GLU A 90 -15.26 -13.05 6.85
N VAL A 91 -15.61 -12.82 5.59
CA VAL A 91 -14.66 -12.58 4.51
C VAL A 91 -14.78 -11.14 4.07
N ASN A 92 -13.67 -10.40 4.15
CA ASN A 92 -13.58 -8.98 3.81
C ASN A 92 -12.76 -8.78 2.54
N PHE A 93 -13.24 -7.93 1.64
CA PHE A 93 -12.57 -7.61 0.39
C PHE A 93 -12.04 -6.19 0.41
N HIS A 94 -10.76 -6.03 0.11
CA HIS A 94 -10.10 -4.75 0.04
C HIS A 94 -9.50 -4.55 -1.35
N LEU A 95 -9.50 -3.32 -1.85
CA LEU A 95 -8.67 -3.00 -3.03
C LEU A 95 -7.21 -3.11 -2.62
N ASP A 96 -6.40 -3.77 -3.46
CA ASP A 96 -4.97 -3.80 -3.18
C ASP A 96 -4.38 -2.38 -3.25
N PRO A 97 -3.58 -1.95 -2.27
CA PRO A 97 -3.04 -0.59 -2.25
C PRO A 97 -2.10 -0.29 -3.42
N LYS A 98 -1.56 -1.32 -4.10
CA LYS A 98 -0.65 -1.19 -5.24
C LYS A 98 -1.38 -1.33 -6.57
N LEU A 99 -2.36 -2.25 -6.65
CA LEU A 99 -3.02 -2.61 -7.91
C LEU A 99 -4.45 -2.08 -8.05
N ALA A 100 -5.03 -1.51 -6.99
CA ALA A 100 -6.42 -1.08 -6.89
C ALA A 100 -7.40 -2.22 -7.25
N ASP A 101 -8.16 -2.07 -8.32
CA ASP A 101 -9.10 -3.08 -8.85
C ASP A 101 -8.46 -4.02 -9.89
N GLY A 102 -7.13 -3.99 -10.02
CA GLY A 102 -6.38 -4.78 -10.98
C GLY A 102 -6.19 -4.11 -12.34
N ARG A 103 -6.67 -2.87 -12.54
CA ARG A 103 -6.36 -2.09 -13.75
C ARG A 103 -4.87 -1.86 -13.97
N TYR A 104 -4.07 -1.92 -12.91
CA TYR A 104 -2.62 -1.77 -12.94
C TYR A 104 -1.85 -3.09 -12.81
N ALA A 105 -2.52 -4.25 -12.88
CA ALA A 105 -1.88 -5.54 -12.63
C ALA A 105 -0.78 -5.92 -13.65
N ASN A 106 -0.77 -5.31 -14.83
CA ASN A 106 0.30 -5.49 -15.82
C ASN A 106 1.45 -4.47 -15.66
N ASN A 107 1.53 -3.74 -14.54
CA ASN A 107 2.65 -2.86 -14.20
C ASN A 107 3.63 -3.58 -13.26
N GLY A 108 4.82 -3.90 -13.76
CA GLY A 108 5.81 -4.68 -13.01
C GLY A 108 6.37 -3.96 -11.78
N TRP A 109 6.50 -2.62 -11.81
CA TRP A 109 6.89 -1.86 -10.63
C TRP A 109 5.86 -2.04 -9.50
N MET A 110 4.56 -1.98 -9.81
CA MET A 110 3.51 -2.12 -8.79
C MET A 110 3.34 -3.57 -8.29
N GLN A 111 3.70 -4.56 -9.11
CA GLN A 111 3.75 -5.96 -8.68
C GLN A 111 4.88 -6.21 -7.68
N GLU A 112 6.07 -5.66 -7.94
CA GLU A 112 7.27 -5.85 -7.13
C GLU A 112 7.33 -4.96 -5.89
N VAL A 113 6.73 -3.77 -5.90
CA VAL A 113 6.63 -2.94 -4.68
C VAL A 113 5.94 -3.76 -3.58
N PRO A 114 6.46 -3.80 -2.34
CA PRO A 114 5.89 -4.60 -1.28
C PRO A 114 4.52 -4.07 -0.82
N HIS A 115 3.61 -4.95 -0.41
CA HIS A 115 2.36 -4.53 0.23
C HIS A 115 2.68 -3.79 1.56
N PRO A 116 2.06 -2.64 1.87
CA PRO A 116 2.39 -1.82 3.05
C PRO A 116 2.47 -2.58 4.37
N MET A 117 1.52 -3.49 4.58
CA MET A 117 1.42 -4.33 5.79
C MET A 117 2.16 -5.66 5.64
N SER A 118 1.70 -6.57 4.79
CA SER A 118 2.28 -7.92 4.68
C SER A 118 3.64 -8.01 4.00
N LYS A 119 4.11 -6.94 3.36
CA LYS A 119 5.34 -6.88 2.55
C LYS A 119 5.40 -7.88 1.38
N LEU A 120 4.27 -8.52 1.06
CA LEU A 120 4.14 -9.43 -0.07
C LEU A 120 4.31 -8.71 -1.42
N CYS A 121 4.97 -9.39 -2.34
CA CYS A 121 5.16 -8.99 -3.73
C CYS A 121 4.59 -10.06 -4.67
N TRP A 122 4.12 -9.64 -5.85
CA TRP A 122 3.64 -10.51 -6.94
C TRP A 122 2.40 -11.39 -6.65
N ASP A 123 1.93 -11.48 -5.40
CA ASP A 123 0.77 -12.26 -5.00
C ASP A 123 -0.09 -11.51 -3.96
N ASN A 124 -1.38 -11.83 -3.94
CA ASN A 124 -2.26 -11.64 -2.80
C ASN A 124 -2.40 -12.94 -1.99
N ALA A 125 -2.97 -12.82 -0.80
CA ALA A 125 -3.20 -13.92 0.12
C ALA A 125 -4.53 -13.75 0.87
N ALA A 126 -4.94 -14.80 1.57
CA ALA A 126 -5.92 -14.78 2.65
C ALA A 126 -5.20 -14.38 3.94
N TYR A 127 -5.42 -13.14 4.38
CA TYR A 127 -4.85 -12.64 5.62
C TYR A 127 -5.72 -13.05 6.79
N ILE A 128 -5.13 -13.74 7.76
CA ILE A 128 -5.82 -14.30 8.93
C ILE A 128 -5.02 -14.03 10.21
N SER A 129 -5.71 -14.00 11.36
CA SER A 129 -5.07 -13.83 12.66
C SER A 129 -4.24 -15.07 13.06
N PRO A 130 -3.24 -14.92 13.95
CA PRO A 130 -2.51 -16.06 14.50
C PRO A 130 -3.41 -17.08 15.20
N ALA A 131 -4.44 -16.63 15.92
CA ALA A 131 -5.41 -17.52 16.57
C ALA A 131 -6.23 -18.32 15.54
N THR A 132 -6.71 -17.66 14.49
CA THR A 132 -7.43 -18.29 13.37
C THR A 132 -6.55 -19.31 12.64
N ALA A 133 -5.29 -18.97 12.40
CA ALA A 133 -4.32 -19.88 11.78
C ALA A 133 -4.10 -21.15 12.62
N LYS A 134 -4.03 -21.00 13.95
CA LYS A 134 -3.91 -22.12 14.89
C LYS A 134 -5.16 -23.00 14.92
N GLU A 135 -6.35 -22.41 14.89
CA GLU A 135 -7.64 -23.13 14.81
C GLU A 135 -7.70 -23.98 13.52
N LEU A 136 -7.35 -23.37 12.38
CA LEU A 136 -7.37 -24.01 11.06
C LEU A 136 -6.16 -24.92 10.80
N LYS A 137 -5.16 -24.92 11.70
CA LYS A 137 -3.85 -25.61 11.53
C LYS A 137 -3.19 -25.23 10.20
N ALA A 138 -3.26 -23.96 9.85
CA ALA A 138 -2.73 -23.39 8.62
C ALA A 138 -1.46 -22.57 8.91
N GLU A 139 -0.49 -22.67 8.01
CA GLU A 139 0.74 -21.89 8.03
C GLU A 139 0.85 -21.02 6.77
N ASN A 140 1.79 -20.08 6.74
CA ASN A 140 2.06 -19.28 5.56
C ASN A 140 2.29 -20.19 4.33
N CYS A 141 1.77 -19.78 3.18
CA CYS A 141 1.80 -20.52 1.90
C CYS A 141 0.87 -21.74 1.80
N ASP A 142 0.22 -22.20 2.88
CA ASP A 142 -0.85 -23.19 2.77
C ASP A 142 -2.04 -22.65 1.97
N LEU A 143 -2.86 -23.53 1.39
CA LEU A 143 -4.07 -23.13 0.66
C LEU A 143 -5.32 -23.28 1.54
N LEU A 144 -6.12 -22.22 1.65
CA LEU A 144 -7.48 -22.28 2.20
C LEU A 144 -8.50 -22.35 1.07
N ASN A 145 -9.52 -23.20 1.23
CA ASN A 145 -10.76 -23.09 0.49
C ASN A 145 -11.68 -22.15 1.25
N ILE A 146 -12.10 -21.07 0.58
CA ILE A 146 -13.04 -20.09 1.09
C ILE A 146 -14.33 -20.26 0.28
N GLN A 147 -15.40 -20.70 0.94
CA GLN A 147 -16.70 -20.91 0.34
C GLN A 147 -17.70 -19.89 0.87
N ILE A 148 -18.21 -19.04 -0.02
CA ILE A 148 -19.29 -18.10 0.30
C ILE A 148 -20.61 -18.72 -0.21
N PRO A 149 -21.60 -18.94 0.67
CA PRO A 149 -22.89 -19.51 0.28
C PRO A 149 -23.50 -18.75 -0.91
N GLU A 150 -24.08 -19.47 -1.86
CA GLU A 150 -24.80 -18.93 -3.04
C GLU A 150 -23.93 -18.15 -4.04
N VAL A 151 -22.61 -18.00 -3.80
CA VAL A 151 -21.70 -17.29 -4.71
C VAL A 151 -20.71 -18.25 -5.35
N GLY A 152 -19.97 -19.00 -4.54
CA GLY A 152 -18.92 -19.89 -5.03
C GLY A 152 -17.82 -20.13 -4.00
N GLU A 153 -16.78 -20.81 -4.46
CA GLU A 153 -15.59 -21.11 -3.66
C GLU A 153 -14.31 -20.70 -4.40
N ILE A 154 -13.25 -20.46 -3.64
CA ILE A 154 -11.94 -20.13 -4.18
C ILE A 154 -10.83 -20.65 -3.27
N GLN A 155 -9.71 -21.03 -3.87
CA GLN A 155 -8.49 -21.40 -3.15
C GLN A 155 -7.48 -20.26 -3.17
N VAL A 156 -7.00 -19.85 -1.99
CA VAL A 156 -6.09 -18.71 -1.81
C VAL A 156 -4.96 -19.11 -0.84
N PRO A 157 -3.69 -18.73 -1.10
CA PRO A 157 -2.62 -18.94 -0.14
C PRO A 157 -2.84 -18.15 1.15
N VAL A 158 -2.41 -18.69 2.29
CA VAL A 158 -2.49 -18.06 3.60
C VAL A 158 -1.31 -17.15 3.84
N TRP A 159 -1.59 -16.00 4.45
CA TRP A 159 -0.59 -15.17 5.09
C TRP A 159 -1.05 -14.74 6.48
N VAL A 160 -0.46 -15.34 7.52
CA VAL A 160 -0.76 -15.05 8.92
C VAL A 160 -0.23 -13.66 9.27
N MET A 161 -1.12 -12.79 9.75
CA MET A 161 -0.83 -11.40 10.05
C MET A 161 -1.24 -11.08 11.49
N PRO A 162 -0.29 -10.69 12.35
CA PRO A 162 -0.61 -10.07 13.63
C PRO A 162 -1.52 -8.84 13.46
N GLY A 163 -2.45 -8.64 14.39
CA GLY A 163 -3.46 -7.56 14.35
C GLY A 163 -4.62 -7.77 13.38
N GLN A 164 -4.73 -8.91 12.70
CA GLN A 164 -5.98 -9.30 12.04
C GLN A 164 -7.02 -9.73 13.07
N ALA A 165 -8.29 -9.41 12.83
CA ALA A 165 -9.38 -9.82 13.71
C ALA A 165 -9.64 -11.33 13.59
N ASP A 166 -9.97 -11.96 14.72
CA ASP A 166 -10.31 -13.38 14.77
C ASP A 166 -11.56 -13.71 13.98
N LYS A 167 -11.58 -14.91 13.38
CA LYS A 167 -12.66 -15.38 12.50
C LYS A 167 -12.96 -14.46 11.32
N THR A 168 -11.96 -13.66 10.91
CA THR A 168 -12.01 -12.85 9.70
C THR A 168 -10.94 -13.30 8.71
N VAL A 169 -11.28 -13.23 7.42
CA VAL A 169 -10.35 -13.46 6.31
C VAL A 169 -10.37 -12.23 5.42
N SER A 170 -9.26 -11.49 5.38
CA SER A 170 -9.13 -10.34 4.48
C SER A 170 -8.52 -10.78 3.15
N LEU A 171 -9.09 -10.32 2.03
CA LEU A 171 -8.69 -10.64 0.67
C LEU A 171 -8.46 -9.37 -0.16
N ASN A 172 -7.32 -9.29 -0.83
CA ASN A 172 -7.00 -8.16 -1.71
C ASN A 172 -7.46 -8.43 -3.16
N ILE A 173 -8.28 -7.54 -3.70
CA ILE A 173 -8.69 -7.49 -5.11
C ILE A 173 -7.56 -6.91 -5.95
N GLY A 174 -7.44 -7.37 -7.20
CA GLY A 174 -6.56 -6.77 -8.20
C GLY A 174 -5.53 -7.72 -8.80
N TYR A 175 -5.49 -8.97 -8.33
CA TYR A 175 -4.65 -10.05 -8.84
C TYR A 175 -5.46 -11.10 -9.63
N GLY A 176 -4.79 -12.11 -10.16
CA GLY A 176 -5.40 -13.21 -10.92
C GLY A 176 -5.97 -12.82 -12.28
N ARG A 177 -5.49 -11.70 -12.84
CA ARG A 177 -5.97 -11.16 -14.13
C ARG A 177 -5.34 -11.91 -15.29
N GLU A 178 -6.14 -12.79 -15.91
CA GLU A 178 -5.74 -13.49 -17.14
C GLU A 178 -5.82 -12.56 -18.37
N LYS A 179 -4.95 -12.77 -19.36
CA LYS A 179 -4.98 -12.08 -20.67
C LYS A 179 -4.83 -10.55 -20.62
N LEU A 180 -4.40 -9.98 -19.49
CA LEU A 180 -4.12 -8.54 -19.39
C LEU A 180 -2.73 -8.18 -19.93
N GLY A 181 -1.77 -9.10 -19.81
CA GLY A 181 -0.41 -8.97 -20.30
C GLY A 181 0.55 -9.91 -19.57
N GLN A 182 1.80 -9.95 -20.03
CA GLN A 182 2.79 -10.93 -19.56
C GLN A 182 3.15 -10.78 -18.06
N ILE A 183 3.03 -9.57 -17.51
CA ILE A 183 3.36 -9.30 -16.11
C ILE A 183 2.23 -9.77 -15.17
N ALA A 184 0.98 -9.59 -15.57
CA ALA A 184 -0.17 -9.97 -14.74
C ALA A 184 -0.40 -11.49 -14.70
N GLU A 185 0.04 -12.20 -15.74
CA GLU A 185 -0.21 -13.63 -15.91
C GLU A 185 0.41 -14.44 -14.76
N GLY A 186 -0.42 -15.27 -14.11
CA GLY A 186 0.01 -16.13 -12.99
C GLY A 186 0.27 -15.42 -11.65
N CYS A 187 0.05 -14.11 -11.56
CA CYS A 187 0.23 -13.34 -10.32
C CYS A 187 -1.04 -13.36 -9.45
N GLY A 188 -0.92 -13.84 -8.22
CA GLY A 188 -2.00 -13.97 -7.25
C GLY A 188 -3.23 -14.75 -7.73
N VAL A 189 -4.36 -14.50 -7.08
CA VAL A 189 -5.64 -15.17 -7.25
C VAL A 189 -6.75 -14.12 -7.44
N ASP A 190 -7.65 -14.34 -8.39
CA ASP A 190 -8.77 -13.43 -8.65
C ASP A 190 -9.92 -13.65 -7.67
N VAL A 191 -9.82 -13.01 -6.51
CA VAL A 191 -10.82 -13.07 -5.44
C VAL A 191 -12.12 -12.33 -5.79
N SER A 192 -12.15 -11.52 -6.86
CA SER A 192 -13.37 -10.82 -7.27
C SER A 192 -14.47 -11.79 -7.72
N LYS A 193 -14.09 -13.02 -8.10
CA LYS A 193 -14.99 -14.11 -8.51
C LYS A 193 -15.96 -14.55 -7.41
N ILE A 194 -15.63 -14.29 -6.14
CA ILE A 194 -16.47 -14.64 -4.98
C ILE A 194 -17.10 -13.42 -4.29
N GLN A 195 -17.04 -12.22 -4.88
CA GLN A 195 -17.75 -11.05 -4.34
C GLN A 195 -19.26 -11.14 -4.57
N ARG A 196 -20.07 -10.74 -3.57
CA ARG A 196 -21.53 -10.65 -3.70
C ARG A 196 -21.92 -9.34 -4.42
N GLY A 197 -22.89 -9.43 -5.34
CA GLY A 197 -23.38 -8.25 -6.06
C GLY A 197 -24.08 -7.22 -5.16
N GLU A 198 -24.82 -7.66 -4.14
CA GLU A 198 -25.53 -6.77 -3.20
C GLU A 198 -24.58 -6.06 -2.23
N ASN A 199 -23.52 -6.75 -1.80
CA ASN A 199 -22.47 -6.21 -0.95
C ASN A 199 -21.10 -6.79 -1.38
N PRO A 200 -20.32 -6.05 -2.18
CA PRO A 200 -19.05 -6.56 -2.70
C PRO A 200 -17.91 -6.50 -1.68
N TRP A 201 -18.10 -5.88 -0.52
CA TRP A 201 -17.00 -5.57 0.40
C TRP A 201 -16.85 -6.56 1.53
N PHE A 202 -17.92 -7.25 1.92
CA PHE A 202 -17.83 -8.31 2.92
C PHE A 202 -18.94 -9.36 2.76
N ALA A 203 -18.64 -10.57 3.20
CA ALA A 203 -19.58 -11.68 3.27
C ALA A 203 -19.42 -12.40 4.62
N GLY A 204 -20.49 -12.43 5.41
CA GLY A 204 -20.56 -13.28 6.60
C GLY A 204 -20.92 -14.72 6.26
N ASN A 205 -20.79 -15.60 7.25
CA ASN A 205 -21.19 -17.01 7.16
C ASN A 205 -20.43 -17.81 6.08
N ALA A 206 -19.16 -17.49 5.86
CA ALA A 206 -18.31 -18.23 4.93
C ALA A 206 -17.74 -19.49 5.59
N GLY A 207 -17.70 -20.59 4.84
CA GLY A 207 -16.97 -21.79 5.23
C GLY A 207 -15.50 -21.66 4.85
N VAL A 208 -14.59 -21.79 5.81
CA VAL A 208 -13.15 -21.69 5.58
C VAL A 208 -12.49 -22.96 6.08
N SER A 209 -11.70 -23.61 5.21
CA SER A 209 -11.01 -24.85 5.56
C SER A 209 -9.66 -24.96 4.87
N LYS A 210 -8.70 -25.59 5.55
CA LYS A 210 -7.39 -25.91 4.96
C LYS A 210 -7.54 -27.03 3.93
N THR A 211 -6.90 -26.83 2.79
CA THR A 211 -6.83 -27.81 1.69
C THR A 211 -5.46 -28.44 1.57
N SER A 212 -5.36 -29.50 0.75
CA SER A 212 -4.06 -30.08 0.39
C SER A 212 -3.35 -29.20 -0.63
N GLY A 213 -2.09 -28.87 -0.37
CA GLY A 213 -1.23 -28.14 -1.30
C GLY A 213 -0.78 -26.79 -0.74
N GLN A 214 0.21 -26.21 -1.42
CA GLN A 214 0.84 -24.96 -1.02
C GLN A 214 1.11 -24.11 -2.27
N ARG A 215 1.06 -22.79 -2.10
CA ARG A 215 1.52 -21.82 -3.09
C ARG A 215 2.52 -20.89 -2.41
N MET A 216 3.77 -20.95 -2.86
CA MET A 216 4.83 -20.08 -2.34
C MET A 216 4.51 -18.63 -2.67
N ILE A 217 4.37 -17.80 -1.65
CA ILE A 217 4.24 -16.34 -1.75
C ILE A 217 5.43 -15.70 -1.04
N TYR A 218 5.88 -14.55 -1.54
CA TYR A 218 7.17 -13.98 -1.14
C TYR A 218 6.99 -12.57 -0.60
N SER A 219 7.65 -12.32 0.53
CA SER A 219 7.73 -11.03 1.22
C SER A 219 9.15 -10.48 1.06
N THR A 220 9.30 -9.16 1.01
CA THR A 220 10.64 -8.52 1.11
C THR A 220 11.11 -8.35 2.54
N GLN A 221 10.29 -8.73 3.52
CA GLN A 221 10.62 -8.65 4.94
C GLN A 221 10.20 -9.95 5.63
N ASP A 222 11.20 -10.69 6.12
CA ASP A 222 10.97 -11.98 6.80
C ASP A 222 10.67 -11.80 8.29
N HIS A 223 11.29 -10.80 8.93
CA HIS A 223 11.18 -10.57 10.38
C HIS A 223 10.45 -9.26 10.65
N GLY A 224 9.32 -9.36 11.37
CA GLY A 224 8.48 -8.22 11.74
C GLY A 224 8.67 -7.72 13.17
N THR A 225 9.35 -8.46 14.04
CA THR A 225 9.50 -8.12 15.47
C THR A 225 10.75 -7.28 15.72
N LEU A 226 10.68 -6.35 16.67
CA LEU A 226 11.88 -5.66 17.19
C LEU A 226 12.66 -6.52 18.19
N ASP A 227 11.99 -7.49 18.82
CA ASP A 227 12.62 -8.54 19.62
C ASP A 227 13.43 -9.48 18.69
N PRO A 228 14.77 -9.47 18.77
CA PRO A 228 15.61 -10.38 17.99
C PRO A 228 15.54 -11.84 18.48
N GLY A 229 14.85 -12.11 19.59
CA GLY A 229 14.78 -13.40 20.26
C GLY A 229 16.07 -13.74 21.01
N LEU A 230 16.16 -15.00 21.47
CA LEU A 230 17.36 -15.58 22.10
C LEU A 230 17.86 -14.85 23.36
N GLY A 231 17.01 -14.05 24.01
CA GLY A 231 17.34 -13.31 25.24
C GLY A 231 18.20 -12.06 25.02
N TYR A 232 18.34 -11.60 23.77
CA TYR A 232 18.95 -10.31 23.48
C TYR A 232 17.98 -9.16 23.83
N PRO A 233 18.51 -7.98 24.21
CA PRO A 233 17.66 -6.82 24.40
C PRO A 233 17.00 -6.40 23.08
N GLU A 234 15.81 -5.84 23.21
CA GLU A 234 15.08 -5.24 22.10
C GLU A 234 15.93 -4.17 21.40
N ARG A 235 15.87 -4.14 20.08
CA ARG A 235 16.72 -3.26 19.28
C ARG A 235 16.11 -1.86 19.23
N PRO A 236 16.87 -0.79 19.53
CA PRO A 236 16.36 0.59 19.52
C PRO A 236 16.29 1.16 18.09
N ILE A 237 15.58 0.47 17.19
CA ILE A 237 15.47 0.79 15.75
C ILE A 237 14.42 1.88 15.51
N VAL A 238 13.20 1.65 15.98
CA VAL A 238 12.14 2.66 16.04
C VAL A 238 11.98 3.06 17.49
N ARG A 239 12.22 4.33 17.78
CA ARG A 239 12.15 4.88 19.14
C ARG A 239 10.88 5.69 19.24
N GLU A 240 10.03 5.35 20.21
CA GLU A 240 8.74 5.99 20.38
C GLU A 240 8.61 6.70 21.73
N THR A 241 7.66 7.61 21.75
CA THR A 241 7.21 8.25 22.98
C THR A 241 5.79 8.75 22.81
N THR A 242 5.08 8.94 23.91
CA THR A 242 3.75 9.55 23.91
C THR A 242 3.85 11.05 24.12
N THR A 243 2.83 11.80 23.70
CA THR A 243 2.75 13.25 23.95
C THR A 243 2.77 13.59 25.44
N THR A 244 2.38 12.64 26.30
CA THR A 244 2.32 12.79 27.75
C THR A 244 3.63 12.45 28.47
N GLU A 245 4.38 11.44 28.00
CA GLU A 245 5.55 10.92 28.72
C GLU A 245 6.88 11.49 28.19
N GLY A 246 7.04 11.66 26.87
CA GLY A 246 8.31 12.14 26.29
C GLY A 246 8.15 13.10 25.11
N GLY A 247 7.00 13.77 25.00
CA GLY A 247 6.85 14.97 24.18
C GLY A 247 7.71 16.14 24.68
N TRP A 248 7.10 17.29 24.98
CA TRP A 248 7.84 18.48 25.45
C TRP A 248 8.57 18.29 26.80
N ALA A 249 8.24 17.24 27.55
CA ALA A 249 8.84 16.95 28.85
C ALA A 249 10.24 16.33 28.76
N GLU A 250 10.51 15.51 27.72
CA GLU A 250 11.81 14.85 27.51
C GLU A 250 12.23 14.93 26.03
N PRO A 251 12.63 16.11 25.53
CA PRO A 251 12.96 16.31 24.11
C PRO A 251 14.14 15.45 23.62
N ASP A 252 14.94 14.92 24.54
CA ASP A 252 16.09 14.05 24.26
C ASP A 252 15.77 12.54 24.37
N PHE A 253 14.50 12.13 24.47
CA PHE A 253 14.12 10.70 24.62
C PHE A 253 14.78 9.81 23.56
N ALA A 254 14.90 10.32 22.32
CA ALA A 254 15.53 9.58 21.24
C ALA A 254 16.97 9.20 21.60
N LYS A 255 17.76 10.08 22.25
CA LYS A 255 19.15 9.80 22.63
C LYS A 255 19.29 8.75 23.73
N GLN A 256 18.24 8.52 24.52
CA GLN A 256 18.26 7.51 25.59
C GLN A 256 18.39 6.08 25.03
N GLY A 257 18.00 5.86 23.76
CA GLY A 257 18.15 4.59 23.06
C GLY A 257 19.53 4.35 22.44
N ASP A 258 20.50 5.25 22.62
CA ASP A 258 21.85 5.08 22.06
C ASP A 258 22.61 3.98 22.83
N LEU A 259 23.10 2.98 22.08
CA LEU A 259 23.80 1.83 22.65
C LEU A 259 25.20 2.18 23.18
N MET A 260 25.73 3.35 22.79
CA MET A 260 27.05 3.84 23.18
C MET A 260 26.98 5.36 23.36
N LYS A 261 27.67 5.89 24.37
CA LYS A 261 27.76 7.33 24.57
C LYS A 261 28.58 7.97 23.47
N ALA A 262 28.24 9.20 23.09
CA ALA A 262 28.98 9.94 22.07
C ALA A 262 30.49 10.05 22.42
N GLU A 263 30.83 10.19 23.71
CA GLU A 263 32.23 10.26 24.14
C GLU A 263 33.02 8.97 23.93
N ASP A 264 32.36 7.82 23.83
CA ASP A 264 32.96 6.50 23.68
C ASP A 264 33.13 6.10 22.21
N LEU A 265 32.52 6.83 21.28
CA LEU A 265 32.71 6.65 19.84
C LEU A 265 34.13 7.07 19.46
N ARG A 266 35.01 6.08 19.24
CA ARG A 266 36.40 6.25 18.82
C ARG A 266 36.63 5.49 17.52
N SER A 267 37.18 6.15 16.49
CA SER A 267 37.69 5.47 15.29
C SER A 267 39.14 5.05 15.52
N LEU A 268 39.49 3.79 15.19
CA LEU A 268 40.88 3.30 15.18
C LEU A 268 41.68 3.85 14.00
N TRP A 269 40.98 4.24 12.93
CA TRP A 269 41.60 4.93 11.81
C TRP A 269 41.66 6.41 12.17
N GLU A 270 42.84 6.83 12.63
CA GLU A 270 43.21 8.24 12.60
C GLU A 270 43.34 8.62 11.12
N HIS A 271 42.28 9.16 10.54
CA HIS A 271 42.37 9.77 9.22
C HIS A 271 43.19 11.10 9.27
N ASN A 272 44.28 11.18 10.06
CA ASN A 272 44.52 12.36 10.90
C ASN A 272 45.97 12.81 11.21
N GLU A 273 47.00 12.51 10.40
CA GLU A 273 48.34 13.08 10.66
C GLU A 273 48.65 14.41 9.94
N GLU A 274 47.74 14.91 9.09
CA GLU A 274 47.76 16.31 8.63
C GLU A 274 46.58 17.08 9.24
N ALA A 275 46.66 18.43 9.34
CA ALA A 275 45.72 19.35 10.00
C ALA A 275 44.29 19.41 9.37
N THR A 276 43.75 18.25 9.05
CA THR A 276 42.60 18.01 8.22
C THR A 276 41.99 16.69 8.64
N LEU A 277 41.38 16.56 9.84
CA LEU A 277 40.22 15.70 10.12
C LEU A 277 39.83 15.69 11.62
N GLY A 278 39.17 16.76 12.05
CA GLY A 278 38.07 16.60 13.01
C GLY A 278 36.97 15.72 12.38
N GLU A 279 35.70 16.11 12.49
CA GLU A 279 34.67 15.56 11.60
C GLU A 279 35.19 15.48 10.14
N PRO A 280 34.79 14.46 9.34
CA PRO A 280 35.15 14.31 7.92
C PRO A 280 35.26 15.69 7.28
N LYS A 281 36.42 16.13 6.77
CA LYS A 281 36.52 17.49 6.24
C LYS A 281 35.47 17.61 5.15
N LEU A 282 34.46 18.42 5.39
CA LEU A 282 33.33 18.61 4.49
C LEU A 282 33.87 19.47 3.35
N ILE A 283 34.47 18.80 2.36
CA ILE A 283 35.27 19.45 1.30
C ILE A 283 34.37 20.27 0.36
N GLY A 284 33.07 19.94 0.33
CA GLY A 284 32.06 20.67 -0.41
C GLY A 284 31.60 21.95 0.30
N LYS A 285 31.19 22.95 -0.49
CA LYS A 285 30.54 24.17 0.04
C LYS A 285 29.18 23.89 0.69
N GLN A 286 28.57 22.74 0.38
CA GLN A 286 27.29 22.29 0.89
C GLN A 286 27.44 20.88 1.45
N GLN A 287 26.70 20.62 2.52
CA GLN A 287 26.47 19.28 3.03
C GLN A 287 24.97 18.98 2.93
N TRP A 288 24.66 17.77 2.49
CA TRP A 288 23.28 17.33 2.29
C TRP A 288 22.94 16.32 3.38
N GLY A 289 21.88 16.61 4.13
CA GLY A 289 21.26 15.67 5.06
C GLY A 289 19.80 15.47 4.68
N MET A 290 19.28 14.29 5.00
CA MET A 290 17.86 13.97 4.84
C MET A 290 17.30 13.60 6.21
N VAL A 291 16.18 14.24 6.59
CA VAL A 291 15.45 13.91 7.82
C VAL A 291 14.08 13.41 7.41
N ILE A 292 13.70 12.26 7.96
CA ILE A 292 12.42 11.62 7.70
C ILE A 292 11.59 11.69 8.97
N ASP A 293 10.44 12.35 8.88
CA ASP A 293 9.45 12.38 9.97
C ASP A 293 8.66 11.07 9.99
N LEU A 294 9.01 10.18 10.92
CA LEU A 294 8.37 8.87 11.07
C LEU A 294 6.89 8.98 11.48
N ASN A 295 6.48 10.05 12.17
CA ASN A 295 5.08 10.24 12.58
C ASN A 295 4.14 10.46 11.39
N ARG A 296 4.68 10.92 10.24
CA ARG A 296 3.92 11.11 9.00
C ARG A 296 4.02 9.91 8.05
N CYS A 297 4.90 8.96 8.33
CA CYS A 297 5.07 7.79 7.49
C CYS A 297 3.94 6.79 7.75
N ASN A 298 3.06 6.61 6.78
CA ASN A 298 1.96 5.65 6.84
C ASN A 298 2.22 4.37 6.02
N GLY A 299 3.47 4.14 5.59
CA GLY A 299 3.81 2.95 4.82
C GLY A 299 3.30 2.90 3.37
N CYS A 300 2.85 4.03 2.78
CA CYS A 300 2.23 4.03 1.44
C CYS A 300 3.10 3.54 0.27
N ASN A 301 4.41 3.35 0.46
CA ASN A 301 5.38 2.93 -0.57
C ASN A 301 5.48 3.81 -1.83
N ALA A 302 4.89 5.00 -1.83
CA ALA A 302 5.03 5.95 -2.94
C ALA A 302 6.48 6.39 -3.17
N CYS A 303 7.26 6.53 -2.09
CA CYS A 303 8.69 6.85 -2.16
C CYS A 303 9.53 5.71 -2.77
N VAL A 304 9.19 4.44 -2.51
CA VAL A 304 9.83 3.28 -3.13
C VAL A 304 9.58 3.30 -4.64
N ALA A 305 8.32 3.42 -5.05
CA ALA A 305 7.95 3.49 -6.47
C ALA A 305 8.61 4.69 -7.19
N ALA A 306 8.66 5.87 -6.54
CA ALA A 306 9.31 7.05 -7.08
C ALA A 306 10.83 6.85 -7.24
N CYS A 307 11.50 6.23 -6.26
CA CYS A 307 12.91 5.91 -6.34
C CYS A 307 13.20 4.98 -7.53
N ASN A 308 12.36 3.95 -7.73
CA ASN A 308 12.52 3.02 -8.84
C ASN A 308 12.33 3.70 -10.20
N ALA A 309 11.32 4.56 -10.32
CA ALA A 309 11.03 5.30 -11.54
C ALA A 309 12.14 6.31 -11.90
N GLU A 310 12.69 7.02 -10.90
CA GLU A 310 13.72 8.03 -11.11
C GLU A 310 15.09 7.41 -11.41
N ASN A 311 15.44 6.31 -10.73
CA ASN A 311 16.79 5.75 -10.78
C ASN A 311 16.95 4.56 -11.73
N ASN A 312 15.95 4.31 -12.59
CA ASN A 312 15.96 3.20 -13.56
C ASN A 312 16.21 1.83 -12.91
N ILE A 313 15.64 1.62 -11.72
CA ILE A 313 15.85 0.39 -10.98
C ILE A 313 15.07 -0.74 -11.69
N PRO A 314 15.74 -1.86 -12.05
CA PRO A 314 15.11 -2.92 -12.83
C PRO A 314 14.08 -3.67 -11.99
N ILE A 315 13.05 -4.17 -12.68
CA ILE A 315 12.03 -5.01 -12.04
C ILE A 315 12.58 -6.41 -11.80
N VAL A 316 12.45 -6.91 -10.58
CA VAL A 316 12.82 -8.29 -10.21
C VAL A 316 11.60 -9.19 -10.15
N GLY A 317 11.67 -10.31 -10.87
CA GLY A 317 10.58 -11.28 -10.92
C GLY A 317 10.36 -12.02 -9.60
N ARG A 318 9.13 -12.51 -9.40
CA ARG A 318 8.65 -13.25 -8.22
C ARG A 318 9.65 -14.23 -7.60
N LYS A 319 10.30 -15.08 -8.42
CA LYS A 319 11.22 -16.12 -7.94
C LYS A 319 12.50 -15.53 -7.33
N GLU A 320 13.02 -14.45 -7.88
CA GLU A 320 14.25 -13.82 -7.40
C GLU A 320 13.97 -12.92 -6.19
N VAL A 321 12.78 -12.30 -6.12
CA VAL A 321 12.31 -11.70 -4.86
C VAL A 321 12.22 -12.75 -3.76
N GLY A 322 11.72 -13.95 -4.08
CA GLY A 322 11.72 -15.09 -3.16
C GLY A 322 13.11 -15.59 -2.73
N ASN A 323 14.17 -15.18 -3.43
CA ASN A 323 15.56 -15.45 -3.06
C ASN A 323 16.19 -14.26 -2.28
N GLY A 324 15.41 -13.24 -1.91
CA GLY A 324 15.91 -12.02 -1.24
C GLY A 324 16.77 -11.13 -2.14
N ARG A 325 16.41 -11.05 -3.42
CA ARG A 325 17.14 -10.28 -4.45
C ARG A 325 16.30 -9.17 -5.08
N GLU A 326 15.30 -8.69 -4.36
CA GLU A 326 14.57 -7.49 -4.75
C GLU A 326 15.52 -6.30 -4.90
N MET A 327 15.29 -5.49 -5.94
CA MET A 327 16.11 -4.32 -6.19
C MET A 327 15.31 -3.09 -5.77
N HIS A 328 15.28 -2.80 -4.47
CA HIS A 328 14.72 -1.55 -3.94
C HIS A 328 15.82 -0.81 -3.18
N TRP A 329 16.26 0.35 -3.67
CA TRP A 329 17.30 1.15 -3.00
C TRP A 329 16.82 1.80 -1.69
N MET A 330 15.51 1.97 -1.57
CA MET A 330 14.86 2.29 -0.32
C MET A 330 13.72 1.32 -0.08
N ARG A 331 13.52 0.94 1.17
CA ARG A 331 12.45 0.07 1.63
C ARG A 331 11.70 0.74 2.76
N ILE A 332 10.46 0.33 2.98
CA ILE A 332 9.73 0.71 4.17
C ILE A 332 9.62 -0.53 5.05
N ASP A 333 10.37 -0.54 6.14
CA ASP A 333 10.32 -1.62 7.12
C ASP A 333 9.06 -1.44 7.97
N ARG A 334 8.43 -2.56 8.33
CA ARG A 334 7.27 -2.59 9.23
C ARG A 334 7.60 -3.41 10.46
N TYR A 335 7.59 -2.78 11.63
CA TYR A 335 7.80 -3.46 12.90
C TYR A 335 6.50 -3.59 13.68
N GLU A 336 6.31 -4.74 14.32
CA GLU A 336 5.21 -5.06 15.22
C GLU A 336 5.76 -5.17 16.64
N GLU A 337 5.09 -4.49 17.57
CA GLU A 337 5.41 -4.50 18.99
C GLU A 337 4.18 -4.87 19.82
N GLY A 338 4.40 -5.59 20.92
CA GLY A 338 3.34 -5.98 21.86
C GLY A 338 2.65 -7.31 21.51
N ASP A 339 1.38 -7.41 21.89
CA ASP A 339 0.57 -8.62 21.72
C ASP A 339 0.27 -8.87 20.23
N ALA A 340 0.47 -10.10 19.75
CA ALA A 340 0.22 -10.47 18.36
C ALA A 340 -1.26 -10.33 17.95
N ASP A 341 -2.19 -10.39 18.90
CA ASP A 341 -3.62 -10.20 18.65
C ASP A 341 -3.98 -8.72 18.43
N ASN A 342 -3.21 -7.79 19.01
CA ASN A 342 -3.39 -6.35 18.86
C ASN A 342 -2.06 -5.59 18.94
N PRO A 343 -1.18 -5.74 17.94
CA PRO A 343 0.15 -5.16 17.95
C PRO A 343 0.10 -3.68 17.57
N THR A 344 1.04 -2.91 18.11
CA THR A 344 1.36 -1.59 17.56
C THR A 344 2.24 -1.78 16.33
N VAL A 345 1.93 -1.09 15.23
CA VAL A 345 2.67 -1.19 13.98
C VAL A 345 3.41 0.11 13.70
N HIS A 346 4.70 -0.01 13.42
CA HIS A 346 5.58 1.11 13.11
C HIS A 346 6.12 1.00 11.68
N HIS A 347 6.31 2.15 11.04
CA HIS A 347 6.91 2.25 9.72
C HIS A 347 8.21 3.03 9.76
N GLN A 348 9.26 2.46 9.17
CA GLN A 348 10.55 3.13 9.04
C GLN A 348 11.04 3.04 7.59
N PRO A 349 11.05 4.15 6.85
CA PRO A 349 11.77 4.23 5.58
C PRO A 349 13.27 4.04 5.81
N MET A 350 13.82 2.97 5.25
CA MET A 350 15.25 2.66 5.29
C MET A 350 15.84 2.75 3.89
N LEU A 351 16.86 3.60 3.76
CA LEU A 351 17.66 3.80 2.57
C LEU A 351 19.14 3.86 2.96
N CYS A 352 20.03 4.02 1.98
CA CYS A 352 21.41 4.37 2.28
C CYS A 352 21.45 5.66 3.13
N GLN A 353 22.05 5.59 4.31
CA GLN A 353 22.16 6.74 5.21
C GLN A 353 23.30 7.69 4.82
N HIS A 354 24.06 7.35 3.77
CA HIS A 354 25.24 8.09 3.33
C HIS A 354 26.20 8.39 4.50
N CYS A 355 26.50 7.34 5.29
CA CYS A 355 27.36 7.42 6.46
C CYS A 355 28.74 7.97 6.09
N ASP A 356 29.32 8.76 6.99
CA ASP A 356 30.70 9.21 6.85
C ASP A 356 31.71 8.10 7.18
N ASN A 357 31.36 7.18 8.09
CA ASN A 357 32.18 6.05 8.53
C ASN A 357 31.40 4.74 8.50
#